data_AF-I0ICE6-F1
#
_entry.id   AF-I0ICE6-F1
#
_cell.length_a   1.000
_cell.length_b   1.000
_cell.length_c   1.000
_cell.angle_alpha   90.00
_cell.angle_beta   90.00
_cell.angle_gamma   90.00
#
_symmetry.space_group_name_H-M   'P 1'
#
loop_
_entity.id
_entity.type
_entity.pdbx_description
1 polymer ?
#
loop_
_entity_poly.entity_id
_entity_poly.type
_entity_poly.pdbx_seq_one_letter_code
_entity_poly.pdbx_strand_id
1 'polypeptide(L)'
;MPGTPPYTASEALDRGFLAARAQALEIAALLDRLGRAGPIAEEDPRLRAFLAGLPVLTDGRGDRARRMLEAWSEPLAPPADGAVPGAACGVPTAR
;
A
#
# COMPACT_ATOMS: atom_id res chain seq x y z
N MET A 1 3.82 29.71 -0.28
CA MET A 1 2.97 29.67 -1.50
C MET A 1 3.04 28.26 -2.05
N PRO A 2 1.94 27.53 -2.29
CA PRO A 2 2.03 26.35 -3.12
C PRO A 2 2.54 26.81 -4.50
N GLY A 3 3.71 26.30 -4.92
CA GLY A 3 4.26 26.60 -6.22
C GLY A 3 3.35 26.05 -7.33
N THR A 4 3.38 26.68 -8.50
CA THR A 4 2.69 26.15 -9.69
C THR A 4 3.13 24.69 -9.90
N PRO A 5 2.21 23.73 -10.02
CA PRO A 5 2.58 22.35 -10.26
C PRO A 5 3.37 22.27 -11.58
N PRO A 6 4.42 21.44 -11.64
CA PRO A 6 5.33 21.39 -12.79
C PRO A 6 4.66 20.88 -14.08
N TYR A 7 3.44 20.32 -13.97
CA TYR A 7 2.67 19.73 -15.06
C TYR A 7 1.19 20.06 -14.92
N THR A 8 0.51 20.12 -16.06
CA THR A 8 -0.96 20.07 -16.12
C THR A 8 -1.50 18.68 -15.74
N ALA A 9 -2.80 18.58 -15.49
CA ALA A 9 -3.45 17.30 -15.18
C ALA A 9 -3.29 16.26 -16.30
N SER A 10 -3.41 16.69 -17.57
CA SER A 10 -3.23 15.79 -18.73
C SER A 10 -1.80 15.28 -18.81
N GLU A 11 -0.82 16.16 -18.68
CA GLU A 11 0.60 15.81 -18.72
C GLU A 11 1.04 14.91 -17.56
N ALA A 12 0.40 15.05 -16.39
CA ALA A 12 0.61 14.14 -15.27
C ALA A 12 0.00 12.76 -15.56
N LEU A 13 -1.20 12.72 -16.15
CA LEU A 13 -1.86 11.49 -16.54
C LEU A 13 -1.06 10.75 -17.61
N ASP A 14 -0.64 11.42 -18.68
CA ASP A 14 0.12 10.81 -19.78
C ASP A 14 1.40 10.14 -19.30
N ARG A 15 2.11 10.77 -18.34
CA ARG A 15 3.34 10.20 -17.76
C ARG A 15 3.09 8.97 -16.90
N GLY A 16 1.98 8.92 -16.17
CA GLY A 16 1.72 7.89 -15.16
C GLY A 16 0.77 6.78 -15.59
N PHE A 17 -0.05 7.00 -16.62
CA PHE A 17 -1.24 6.19 -16.89
C PHE A 17 -0.93 4.72 -17.14
N LEU A 18 0.03 4.42 -18.03
CA LEU A 18 0.35 3.03 -18.38
C LEU A 18 0.93 2.26 -17.18
N ALA A 19 1.83 2.89 -16.42
CA ALA A 19 2.41 2.29 -15.23
C ALA A 19 1.36 2.05 -14.14
N ALA A 20 0.51 3.05 -13.86
CA ALA A 20 -0.58 2.94 -12.89
C ALA A 20 -1.59 1.84 -13.28
N ARG A 21 -1.92 1.74 -14.58
CA ARG A 21 -2.79 0.68 -15.11
C ARG A 21 -2.17 -0.70 -14.92
N ALA A 22 -0.89 -0.87 -15.23
CA ALA A 22 -0.20 -2.14 -15.02
C ALA A 22 -0.20 -2.54 -13.54
N GLN A 23 0.11 -1.60 -12.64
CA GLN A 23 0.07 -1.84 -11.20
C GLN A 23 -1.33 -2.23 -10.70
N ALA A 24 -2.39 -1.60 -11.21
CA ALA A 24 -3.76 -1.95 -10.87
C ALA A 24 -4.11 -3.40 -11.27
N LEU A 25 -3.65 -3.84 -12.46
CA LEU A 25 -3.83 -5.22 -12.91
C LEU A 25 -3.04 -6.22 -12.05
N GLU A 26 -1.81 -5.88 -11.66
CA GLU A 26 -1.01 -6.73 -10.77
C GLU A 26 -1.66 -6.90 -9.38
N ILE A 27 -2.23 -5.82 -8.83
CA ILE A 27 -2.98 -5.88 -7.57
C ILE A 27 -4.19 -6.81 -7.72
N ALA A 28 -4.97 -6.67 -8.80
CA ALA A 28 -6.11 -7.54 -9.05
C ALA A 28 -5.69 -9.02 -9.19
N ALA A 29 -4.64 -9.30 -9.97
CA ALA A 29 -4.11 -10.65 -10.16
C ALA A 29 -3.54 -11.26 -8.86
N LEU A 30 -2.98 -10.45 -7.96
CA LEU A 30 -2.59 -10.90 -6.62
C LEU A 30 -3.83 -11.33 -5.82
N LEU A 31 -4.86 -10.50 -5.75
CA LEU A 31 -6.10 -10.80 -5.02
C LEU A 31 -6.78 -12.07 -5.55
N ASP A 32 -6.81 -12.26 -6.88
CA ASP A 32 -7.31 -13.48 -7.51
C ASP A 32 -6.51 -14.72 -7.12
N ARG A 33 -5.17 -14.62 -7.09
CA ARG A 33 -4.29 -15.71 -6.65
C ARG A 33 -4.52 -16.06 -5.17
N LEU A 34 -4.70 -15.06 -4.31
CA LEU A 34 -5.03 -15.28 -2.90
C LEU A 34 -6.39 -15.98 -2.75
N GLY A 35 -7.41 -15.56 -3.50
CA GLY A 35 -8.71 -16.23 -3.50
C GLY A 35 -8.66 -17.68 -3.97
N ARG A 36 -7.76 -18.02 -4.90
CA ARG A 36 -7.56 -19.41 -5.39
C ARG A 36 -6.70 -20.28 -4.48
N ALA A 37 -5.79 -19.68 -3.71
CA ALA A 37 -4.85 -20.41 -2.87
C ALA A 37 -5.51 -21.09 -1.65
N GLY A 38 -6.78 -20.81 -1.38
CA GLY A 38 -7.50 -21.30 -0.19
C GLY A 38 -7.47 -20.27 0.95
N PRO A 39 -7.99 -20.63 2.14
CA PRO A 39 -8.08 -19.69 3.25
C PRO A 39 -6.69 -19.24 3.70
N ILE A 40 -6.42 -17.95 3.53
CA ILE A 40 -5.39 -17.26 4.31
C ILE A 40 -5.87 -17.22 5.77
N ALA A 41 -4.96 -17.25 6.74
CA ALA A 41 -5.34 -16.98 8.13
C ALA A 41 -6.09 -15.64 8.15
N GLU A 42 -7.33 -15.61 8.69
CA GLU A 42 -8.23 -14.43 8.65
C GLU A 42 -7.57 -13.15 9.18
N GLU A 43 -6.46 -13.31 9.91
CA GLU A 43 -5.71 -12.28 10.59
C GLU A 43 -4.36 -11.97 9.95
N ASP A 44 -4.01 -12.44 8.72
CA ASP A 44 -2.69 -12.12 8.13
C ASP A 44 -2.55 -10.58 8.09
N PRO A 45 -1.65 -10.03 8.93
CA PRO A 45 -1.61 -8.60 9.17
C PRO A 45 -1.14 -7.84 7.93
N ARG A 46 -0.44 -8.51 6.99
CA ARG A 46 0.00 -7.91 5.72
C ARG A 46 -1.17 -7.70 4.80
N LEU A 47 -2.07 -8.69 4.69
CA LEU A 47 -3.27 -8.58 3.86
C LEU A 47 -4.20 -7.50 4.42
N ARG A 48 -4.40 -7.49 5.75
CA ARG A 48 -5.22 -6.47 6.43
C ARG A 48 -4.69 -5.05 6.20
N ALA A 49 -3.39 -4.82 6.42
CA ALA A 49 -2.76 -3.52 6.20
C ALA A 49 -2.83 -3.09 4.73
N PHE A 50 -2.53 -4.01 3.81
CA PHE A 50 -2.58 -3.74 2.38
C PHE A 50 -3.99 -3.29 1.94
N LEU A 51 -5.03 -4.07 2.29
CA LEU A 51 -6.42 -3.77 1.95
C LEU A 51 -6.92 -2.47 2.59
N ALA A 52 -6.49 -2.15 3.82
CA ALA A 52 -6.85 -0.90 4.49
C ALA A 52 -6.36 0.36 3.75
N GLY A 53 -5.28 0.25 2.97
CA GLY A 53 -4.75 1.36 2.17
C GLY A 53 -5.48 1.59 0.83
N LEU A 54 -6.11 0.56 0.25
CA LEU A 54 -6.72 0.66 -1.09
C LEU A 54 -7.82 1.74 -1.21
N PRO A 55 -8.71 1.95 -0.22
CA PRO A 55 -9.73 2.99 -0.30
C PRO A 55 -9.17 4.42 -0.44
N VAL A 56 -7.94 4.67 0.01
CA VAL A 56 -7.28 6.00 -0.09
C VAL A 56 -7.07 6.42 -1.55
N LEU A 57 -6.99 5.47 -2.48
CA LEU A 57 -6.78 5.74 -3.90
C LEU A 57 -7.95 6.50 -4.55
N THR A 58 -9.18 6.24 -4.11
CA THR A 58 -10.41 6.70 -4.80
C THR A 58 -11.25 7.69 -3.99
N ASP A 59 -10.84 8.04 -2.77
CA ASP A 59 -11.63 8.88 -1.85
C ASP A 59 -11.69 10.38 -2.21
N GLY A 60 -11.10 10.79 -3.33
CA GLY A 60 -11.12 12.18 -3.80
C GLY A 60 -10.21 13.14 -3.02
N ARG A 61 -9.57 12.72 -1.93
CA ARG A 61 -8.76 13.61 -1.06
C ARG A 61 -7.30 13.66 -1.52
N GLY A 62 -6.63 14.79 -1.27
CA GLY A 62 -5.20 14.99 -1.54
C GLY A 62 -4.28 14.07 -0.72
N ASP A 63 -2.96 14.23 -0.90
CA ASP A 63 -1.91 13.51 -0.14
C ASP A 63 -2.07 11.97 -0.11
N ARG A 64 -2.64 11.38 -1.17
CA ARG A 64 -2.97 9.93 -1.19
C ARG A 64 -1.76 9.06 -0.86
N ALA A 65 -0.60 9.36 -1.45
CA ALA A 65 0.63 8.63 -1.20
C ALA A 65 1.02 8.66 0.29
N ARG A 66 1.02 9.84 0.92
CA ARG A 66 1.31 9.98 2.36
C ARG A 66 0.32 9.20 3.20
N ARG A 67 -0.99 9.35 2.95
CA ARG A 67 -2.04 8.70 3.74
C ARG A 67 -2.03 7.18 3.59
N MET A 68 -1.68 6.68 2.40
CA MET A 68 -1.51 5.25 2.12
C MET A 68 -0.26 4.70 2.84
N LEU A 69 0.84 5.45 2.84
CA LEU A 69 2.04 5.10 3.61
C LEU A 69 1.76 5.07 5.13
N GLU A 70 1.05 6.06 5.65
CA GLU A 70 0.62 6.10 7.06
C GLU A 70 -0.23 4.86 7.41
N ALA A 71 -1.20 4.51 6.56
CA ALA A 71 -2.02 3.32 6.74
C ALA A 71 -1.22 2.00 6.73
N TRP A 72 -0.11 1.96 5.99
CA TRP A 72 0.77 0.80 5.91
C TRP A 72 1.90 0.78 6.95
N SER A 73 2.14 1.89 7.64
CA SER A 73 3.18 2.01 8.67
C SER A 73 2.71 1.47 10.03
N GLU A 74 1.44 1.10 10.16
CA GLU A 74 0.92 0.44 11.35
C GLU A 74 1.70 -0.87 11.63
N PRO A 75 2.22 -1.08 12.85
CA PRO A 75 3.01 -2.25 13.18
C PRO A 75 2.25 -3.53 12.87
N LEU A 76 2.90 -4.40 12.11
CA LEU A 76 2.37 -5.71 11.73
C LEU A 76 2.19 -6.65 12.94
N ALA A 77 2.86 -6.35 14.05
CA ALA A 77 2.78 -6.96 15.37
C ALA A 77 3.18 -5.92 16.44
N PRO A 78 2.75 -6.06 17.71
CA PRO A 78 3.30 -5.22 18.78
C PRO A 78 4.82 -5.37 18.82
N PRO A 79 5.57 -4.29 19.07
CA PRO A 79 7.02 -4.40 19.29
C PRO A 79 7.27 -5.41 20.40
N ALA A 80 8.20 -6.35 20.18
CA ALA A 80 8.67 -7.19 21.28
C ALA A 80 9.15 -6.29 22.43
N ASP A 81 8.89 -6.69 23.67
CA ASP A 81 9.33 -5.94 24.85
C ASP A 81 10.84 -5.62 24.71
N GLY A 82 11.15 -4.32 24.56
CA GLY A 82 12.52 -3.83 24.36
C GLY A 82 12.88 -3.38 22.92
N ALA A 83 11.95 -3.38 21.96
CA ALA A 83 12.24 -2.88 20.62
C ALA A 83 12.54 -1.36 20.63
N VAL A 84 13.74 -1.01 20.20
CA VAL A 84 14.17 0.39 20.02
C VAL A 84 13.51 1.01 18.78
N PRO A 85 13.06 2.29 18.84
CA PRO A 85 12.52 2.99 17.68
C PRO A 85 13.58 3.08 16.57
N GLY A 86 13.32 2.46 15.42
CA GLY A 86 14.23 2.46 14.26
C GLY A 86 14.61 1.08 13.73
N ALA A 87 14.21 -0.02 14.38
CA ALA A 87 14.40 -1.36 13.84
C ALA A 87 13.35 -1.66 12.76
N ALA A 88 13.67 -1.37 11.49
CA ALA A 88 12.91 -1.86 10.35
C ALA A 88 12.99 -3.40 10.34
N CYS A 89 11.91 -4.07 10.76
CA CYS A 89 11.86 -5.51 10.83
C CYS A 89 11.63 -6.07 9.41
N GLY A 90 12.69 -6.62 8.80
CA GLY A 90 12.54 -7.55 7.68
C GLY A 90 11.71 -8.75 8.15
N VAL A 91 10.76 -9.19 7.34
CA VAL A 91 9.95 -10.37 7.62
C VAL A 91 10.89 -11.57 7.82
N PRO A 92 10.93 -12.23 9.00
CA PRO A 92 11.61 -13.50 9.10
C PRO A 92 10.79 -14.52 8.33
N THR A 93 11.28 -14.94 7.17
CA THR A 93 10.74 -16.11 6.47
C THR A 93 11.09 -17.34 7.28
N ALA A 94 10.15 -17.78 8.12
CA ALA A 94 10.13 -19.14 8.64
C ALA A 94 9.11 -19.94 7.82
N ARG A 95 9.57 -20.59 6.75
CA ARG A 95 9.55 -22.05 6.58
C ARG A 95 10.08 -22.45 5.20
#